data_AF-A0A847JVA9-F1
#
_entry.id   AF-A0A847JVA9-F1
#
_cell.length_a   1.000
_cell.length_b   1.000
_cell.length_c   1.000
_cell.angle_alpha   90.00
_cell.angle_beta   90.00
_cell.angle_gamma   90.00
#
_symmetry.space_group_name_H-M   'P 1'
#
loop_
_entity.id
_entity.type
_entity.pdbx_description
1 polymer ?
#
loop_
_entity_poly.entity_id
_entity_poly.type
_entity_poly.pdbx_seq_one_letter_code
_entity_poly.pdbx_strand_id
1 'polypeptide(L)'
;MGMNQPELAAKTAQIMALREIHAARFTAKDVGAALAVLREMREAEGALHERTLQVLERERQALLAAGPDDNPPQGAGDAMREIAEAYRDKVERLWGKMTDAVGGEKAGVIRRLLGEGFGPPMMPGMGPGMGPGMGPGMGPGPMGPGMPGMGPGPMGPGMPGMGPGGPAGPNGPDGRGAAPMPDFQGGAGPEPFGDTPYVEASQGPQPPPPVQRQRAQQGGVGGPRMQFPGMGGMMGMPPMMGLGPRLSLADLIELLEQKQSAMKK
;
A
#
# COMPACT_ATOMS: atom_id res chain seq x y z
N MET A 1 -24.91 25.73 -26.54
CA MET A 1 -23.74 25.72 -25.64
C MET A 1 -23.91 24.56 -24.67
N GLY A 2 -23.27 23.42 -24.94
CA GLY A 2 -23.23 22.32 -23.97
C GLY A 2 -22.15 22.64 -22.95
N MET A 3 -22.52 22.91 -21.70
CA MET A 3 -21.52 22.96 -20.64
C MET A 3 -20.83 21.59 -20.57
N ASN A 4 -19.51 21.58 -20.58
CA ASN A 4 -18.71 20.37 -20.49
C ASN A 4 -19.01 19.67 -19.15
N GLN A 5 -19.78 18.57 -19.20
CA GLN A 5 -20.08 17.71 -18.07
C GLN A 5 -18.88 17.38 -17.15
N PRO A 6 -17.64 17.14 -17.65
CA PRO A 6 -16.50 16.88 -16.77
C PRO A 6 -16.11 18.07 -15.89
N GLU A 7 -16.23 19.29 -16.40
CA GLU A 7 -15.87 20.49 -15.63
C GLU A 7 -16.84 20.70 -14.46
N LEU A 8 -18.14 20.47 -14.69
CA LEU A 8 -19.15 20.55 -13.66
C LEU A 8 -18.91 19.51 -12.55
N ALA A 9 -18.54 18.29 -12.92
CA ALA A 9 -18.20 17.23 -11.98
C ALA A 9 -16.99 17.61 -11.11
N ALA A 10 -15.93 18.13 -11.73
CA ALA A 10 -14.72 18.59 -11.02
C ALA A 10 -15.01 19.73 -10.04
N LYS A 11 -15.77 20.76 -10.46
CA LYS A 11 -16.18 21.84 -9.54
C LYS A 11 -17.06 21.33 -8.40
N THR A 12 -17.94 20.38 -8.67
CA THR A 12 -18.78 19.75 -7.64
C THR A 12 -17.93 19.01 -6.61
N ALA A 13 -16.90 18.28 -7.05
CA ALA A 13 -15.92 17.62 -6.19
C ALA A 13 -15.21 18.62 -5.26
N GLN A 14 -14.69 19.71 -5.83
CA GLN A 14 -14.00 20.76 -5.08
C GLN A 14 -14.92 21.42 -4.04
N ILE A 15 -16.17 21.73 -4.39
CA ILE A 15 -17.15 22.31 -3.45
C ILE A 15 -17.42 21.36 -2.29
N MET A 16 -17.62 20.07 -2.57
CA MET A 16 -17.85 19.06 -1.54
C MET A 16 -16.63 18.93 -0.60
N ALA A 17 -15.42 18.90 -1.16
CA ALA A 17 -14.20 18.86 -0.35
C ALA A 17 -14.04 20.11 0.53
N LEU A 18 -14.31 21.31 0.01
CA LEU A 18 -14.28 22.54 0.80
C LEU A 18 -15.29 22.52 1.94
N ARG A 19 -16.49 21.96 1.72
CA ARG A 19 -17.51 21.76 2.75
C ARG A 19 -17.03 20.82 3.85
N GLU A 20 -16.42 19.69 3.50
CA GLU A 20 -15.87 18.75 4.49
C GLU A 20 -14.74 19.38 5.31
N ILE A 21 -13.79 20.05 4.65
CA ILE A 21 -12.68 20.75 5.33
C ILE A 21 -13.24 21.86 6.25
N HIS A 22 -14.31 22.54 5.85
CA HIS A 22 -14.97 23.53 6.69
C HIS A 22 -15.67 22.89 7.90
N ALA A 23 -16.42 21.81 7.69
CA ALA A 23 -17.12 21.08 8.75
C ALA A 23 -16.13 20.55 9.81
N ALA A 24 -14.96 20.08 9.38
CA ALA A 24 -13.88 19.62 10.25
C ALA A 24 -13.05 20.75 10.90
N ARG A 25 -13.47 22.02 10.73
CA ARG A 25 -12.87 23.20 11.37
C ARG A 25 -11.35 23.31 11.19
N PHE A 26 -10.86 23.06 9.96
CA PHE A 26 -9.45 23.29 9.65
C PHE A 26 -9.08 24.76 9.85
N THR A 27 -8.05 25.01 10.64
CA THR A 27 -7.40 26.32 10.82
C THR A 27 -6.34 26.54 9.75
N ALA A 28 -5.86 27.78 9.60
CA ALA A 28 -4.76 28.09 8.70
C ALA A 28 -3.47 27.30 9.03
N LYS A 29 -3.23 27.04 10.32
CA LYS A 29 -2.11 26.20 10.79
C LYS A 29 -2.27 24.75 10.33
N ASP A 30 -3.46 24.18 10.47
CA ASP A 30 -3.73 22.80 10.03
C ASP A 30 -3.56 22.65 8.52
N VAL A 31 -4.09 23.60 7.74
CA VAL A 31 -3.96 23.59 6.28
C VAL A 31 -2.49 23.66 5.88
N GLY A 32 -1.69 24.54 6.51
CA GLY A 32 -0.26 24.63 6.24
C GLY A 32 0.51 23.35 6.57
N ALA A 33 0.20 22.72 7.71
CA ALA A 33 0.81 21.47 8.12
C ALA A 33 0.44 20.30 7.19
N ALA A 34 -0.84 20.17 6.83
CA ALA A 34 -1.31 19.17 5.88
C ALA A 34 -0.67 19.36 4.48
N LEU A 35 -0.58 20.60 3.99
CA LEU A 35 0.05 20.91 2.71
C LEU A 35 1.51 20.46 2.64
N ALA A 36 2.28 20.64 3.71
CA ALA A 36 3.68 20.19 3.76
C ALA A 36 3.77 18.67 3.54
N VAL A 37 2.95 17.89 4.25
CA VAL A 37 2.95 16.43 4.15
C VAL A 37 2.41 15.94 2.79
N LEU A 38 1.36 16.57 2.27
CA LEU A 38 0.81 16.20 0.96
C LEU A 38 1.80 16.44 -0.19
N ARG A 39 2.65 17.49 -0.09
CA ARG A 39 3.74 17.72 -1.04
C ARG A 39 4.79 16.62 -0.97
N GLU A 40 5.20 16.19 0.23
CA GLU A 40 6.09 15.03 0.40
C GLU A 40 5.49 13.74 -0.21
N MET A 41 4.18 13.55 -0.10
CA MET A 41 3.49 12.41 -0.73
C MET A 41 3.54 12.52 -2.26
N ARG A 42 3.32 13.71 -2.82
CA ARG A 42 3.38 13.93 -4.28
C ARG A 42 4.78 13.69 -4.83
N GLU A 43 5.81 14.13 -4.11
CA GLU A 43 7.20 13.85 -4.45
C GLU A 43 7.49 12.33 -4.41
N ALA A 44 6.95 11.62 -3.41
CA ALA A 44 7.07 10.17 -3.33
C ALA A 44 6.39 9.46 -4.52
N GLU A 45 5.22 9.92 -4.94
CA GLU A 45 4.49 9.40 -6.11
C GLU A 45 5.28 9.64 -7.40
N GLY A 46 5.84 10.84 -7.58
CA GLY A 46 6.73 11.15 -8.70
C GLY A 46 7.95 10.23 -8.74
N ALA A 47 8.61 10.01 -7.60
CA ALA A 47 9.77 9.12 -7.49
C ALA A 47 9.41 7.65 -7.77
N LEU A 48 8.23 7.19 -7.34
CA LEU A 48 7.70 5.86 -7.67
C LEU A 48 7.53 5.71 -9.19
N HIS A 49 6.89 6.68 -9.83
CA HIS A 49 6.64 6.67 -11.27
C HIS A 49 7.96 6.62 -12.05
N GLU A 50 8.91 7.48 -11.71
CA GLU A 50 10.22 7.53 -12.35
C GLU A 50 10.98 6.20 -12.22
N ARG A 51 11.06 5.64 -10.99
CA ARG A 51 11.75 4.36 -10.76
C ARG A 51 11.09 3.20 -11.51
N THR A 52 9.76 3.19 -11.59
CA THR A 52 9.02 2.17 -12.34
C THR A 52 9.34 2.23 -13.83
N LEU A 53 9.38 3.44 -14.41
CA LEU A 53 9.79 3.64 -15.80
C LEU A 53 11.24 3.20 -16.04
N GLN A 54 12.15 3.52 -15.12
CA GLN A 54 13.55 3.08 -15.24
C GLN A 54 13.68 1.55 -15.23
N VAL A 55 12.93 0.85 -14.38
CA VAL A 55 12.92 -0.63 -14.35
C VAL A 55 12.38 -1.21 -15.65
N LEU A 56 11.25 -0.67 -16.15
CA LEU A 56 10.68 -1.10 -17.42
C LEU A 56 11.61 -0.88 -18.60
N GLU A 57 12.28 0.27 -18.65
CA GLU A 57 13.21 0.58 -19.73
C GLU A 57 14.44 -0.34 -19.69
N ARG A 58 14.95 -0.69 -18.50
CA ARG A 58 16.03 -1.68 -18.36
C ARG A 58 15.59 -3.06 -18.83
N GLU A 59 14.40 -3.51 -18.46
CA GLU A 59 13.87 -4.80 -18.92
C GLU A 59 13.66 -4.81 -20.44
N ARG A 60 13.10 -3.73 -21.00
CA ARG A 60 12.96 -3.56 -22.45
C ARG A 60 14.31 -3.66 -23.15
N GLN A 61 15.34 -2.99 -22.63
CA GLN A 61 16.69 -3.04 -23.19
C GLN A 61 17.30 -4.43 -23.08
N ALA A 62 17.11 -5.13 -21.95
CA ALA A 62 17.58 -6.50 -21.77
C ALA A 62 16.92 -7.48 -22.75
N LEU A 63 15.61 -7.34 -22.99
CA LEU A 63 14.88 -8.14 -23.96
C LEU A 63 15.29 -7.85 -25.41
N LEU A 64 15.62 -6.60 -25.72
CA LEU A 64 16.14 -6.23 -27.04
C LEU A 64 17.57 -6.74 -27.29
N ALA A 65 18.36 -6.90 -26.23
CA ALA A 65 19.73 -7.41 -26.31
C ALA A 65 19.81 -8.94 -26.29
N ALA A 66 18.79 -9.63 -25.79
CA ALA A 66 18.75 -11.08 -25.71
C ALA A 66 18.61 -11.72 -27.11
N GLY A 67 19.39 -12.76 -27.37
CA GLY A 67 19.25 -13.61 -28.55
C GLY A 67 18.05 -14.55 -28.46
N PRO A 68 17.64 -15.18 -29.57
CA PRO A 68 16.49 -16.08 -29.62
C PRO A 68 16.66 -17.37 -28.80
N ASP A 69 17.90 -17.79 -28.55
CA ASP A 69 18.25 -18.97 -27.77
C ASP A 69 18.66 -18.66 -26.32
N ASP A 70 18.73 -17.37 -25.95
CA ASP A 70 19.08 -16.96 -24.59
C ASP A 70 17.91 -17.17 -23.62
N ASN A 71 18.22 -17.51 -22.38
CA ASN A 71 17.20 -17.50 -21.33
C ASN A 71 16.64 -16.08 -21.19
N PRO A 72 15.31 -15.90 -21.08
CA PRO A 72 14.72 -14.59 -20.92
C PRO A 72 15.29 -13.91 -19.66
N PRO A 73 15.60 -12.60 -19.72
CA PRO A 73 16.07 -11.88 -18.54
C PRO A 73 15.04 -11.99 -17.41
N GLN A 74 15.52 -12.00 -16.17
CA GLN A 74 14.64 -12.01 -15.01
C GLN A 74 13.69 -10.81 -15.09
N GLY A 75 12.38 -11.09 -15.07
CA GLY A 75 11.38 -10.06 -15.33
C GLY A 75 11.38 -8.95 -14.27
N ALA A 76 10.90 -7.75 -14.64
CA ALA A 76 10.80 -6.59 -13.77
C ALA A 76 9.89 -6.78 -12.54
N GLY A 77 9.15 -7.88 -12.45
CA GLY A 77 8.13 -8.12 -11.43
C GLY A 77 8.63 -8.00 -10.00
N ASP A 78 9.81 -8.58 -9.70
CA ASP A 78 10.37 -8.52 -8.35
C ASP A 78 10.81 -7.10 -7.98
N ALA A 79 11.48 -6.40 -8.91
CA ALA A 79 11.90 -5.01 -8.71
C ALA A 79 10.71 -4.06 -8.56
N MET A 80 9.65 -4.25 -9.36
CA MET A 80 8.41 -3.47 -9.22
C MET A 80 7.73 -3.70 -7.87
N ARG A 81 7.70 -4.96 -7.39
CA ARG A 81 7.14 -5.29 -6.08
C ARG A 81 7.90 -4.57 -4.97
N GLU A 82 9.23 -4.62 -5.01
CA GLU A 82 10.09 -3.93 -4.04
C GLU A 82 9.85 -2.42 -4.04
N ILE A 83 9.80 -1.79 -5.22
CA ILE A 83 9.53 -0.36 -5.35
C ILE A 83 8.14 -0.01 -4.79
N ALA A 84 7.12 -0.83 -5.07
CA ALA A 84 5.77 -0.63 -4.58
C ALA A 84 5.66 -0.81 -3.04
N GLU A 85 6.39 -1.76 -2.47
CA GLU A 85 6.51 -1.96 -1.01
C GLU A 85 7.16 -0.74 -0.35
N ALA A 86 8.32 -0.29 -0.86
CA ALA A 86 9.01 0.88 -0.33
C ALA A 86 8.15 2.17 -0.42
N TYR A 87 7.36 2.32 -1.49
CA TYR A 87 6.42 3.43 -1.61
C TYR A 87 5.30 3.34 -0.56
N ARG A 88 4.67 2.17 -0.38
CA ARG A 88 3.63 1.96 0.63
C ARG A 88 4.12 2.30 2.03
N ASP A 89 5.31 1.81 2.40
CA ASP A 89 5.93 2.11 3.70
C ASP A 89 6.23 3.61 3.88
N LYS A 90 6.60 4.29 2.81
CA LYS A 90 6.81 5.75 2.84
C LYS A 90 5.49 6.50 3.03
N VAL A 91 4.46 6.16 2.27
CA VAL A 91 3.13 6.79 2.37
C VAL A 91 2.50 6.55 3.74
N GLU A 92 2.62 5.35 4.31
CA GLU A 92 2.11 5.05 5.66
C GLU A 92 2.79 5.92 6.73
N ARG A 93 4.11 6.08 6.65
CA ARG A 93 4.85 7.00 7.54
C ARG A 93 4.39 8.45 7.36
N LEU A 94 4.14 8.90 6.13
CA LEU A 94 3.62 10.24 5.87
C LEU A 94 2.20 10.43 6.44
N TRP A 95 1.34 9.41 6.37
CA TRP A 95 0.04 9.43 7.05
C TRP A 95 0.15 9.52 8.57
N GLY A 96 1.14 8.83 9.16
CA GLY A 96 1.51 8.99 10.57
C GLY A 96 1.89 10.44 10.88
N LYS A 97 2.83 11.01 10.14
CA LYS A 97 3.23 12.43 10.29
C LYS A 97 2.06 13.39 10.17
N MET A 98 1.14 13.16 9.23
CA MET A 98 -0.03 14.02 9.08
C MET A 98 -0.98 13.90 10.27
N THR A 99 -1.20 12.69 10.77
CA THR A 99 -2.00 12.44 11.97
C THR A 99 -1.42 13.17 13.18
N ASP A 100 -0.11 13.15 13.36
CA ASP A 100 0.57 13.89 14.42
C ASP A 100 0.48 15.41 14.24
N ALA A 101 0.54 15.88 13.00
CA ALA A 101 0.59 17.32 12.69
C ALA A 101 -0.77 18.03 12.77
N VAL A 102 -1.86 17.37 12.34
CA VAL A 102 -3.21 17.98 12.29
C VAL A 102 -4.25 17.26 13.16
N GLY A 103 -3.90 16.12 13.75
CA GLY A 103 -4.80 15.26 14.51
C GLY A 103 -5.51 14.22 13.64
N GLY A 104 -5.87 13.09 14.25
CA GLY A 104 -6.47 11.94 13.55
C GLY A 104 -7.80 12.22 12.86
N GLU A 105 -8.65 13.07 13.44
CA GLU A 105 -9.93 13.44 12.82
C GLU A 105 -9.73 14.17 11.48
N LYS A 106 -8.85 15.18 11.47
CA LYS A 106 -8.54 15.98 10.28
C LYS A 106 -7.76 15.17 9.24
N ALA A 107 -6.78 14.38 9.67
CA ALA A 107 -6.08 13.46 8.78
C ALA A 107 -7.05 12.46 8.13
N GLY A 108 -8.04 11.96 8.88
CA GLY A 108 -9.11 11.11 8.36
C GLY A 108 -9.97 11.78 7.29
N VAL A 109 -10.28 13.08 7.43
CA VAL A 109 -10.97 13.86 6.38
C VAL A 109 -10.13 13.91 5.11
N ILE A 110 -8.84 14.28 5.21
CA ILE A 110 -7.93 14.34 4.05
C ILE A 110 -7.86 12.97 3.35
N ARG A 111 -7.77 11.87 4.12
CA ARG A 111 -7.73 10.51 3.57
C ARG A 111 -9.03 10.12 2.84
N ARG A 112 -10.19 10.56 3.34
CA ARG A 112 -11.48 10.36 2.64
C ARG A 112 -11.55 11.15 1.34
N LEU A 113 -11.06 12.40 1.34
CA LEU A 113 -11.05 13.25 0.14
C LEU A 113 -10.17 12.69 -0.99
N LEU A 114 -9.06 12.04 -0.64
CA LEU A 114 -8.21 11.30 -1.59
C LEU A 114 -8.79 9.93 -1.99
N GLY A 115 -9.91 9.51 -1.39
CA GLY A 115 -10.51 8.21 -1.65
C GLY A 115 -9.80 7.01 -1.01
N GLU A 116 -8.79 7.23 -0.16
CA GLU A 116 -8.03 6.18 0.55
C GLU A 116 -8.71 5.65 1.82
N GLY A 117 -9.80 6.29 2.27
CA GLY A 117 -10.60 5.86 3.43
C GLY A 117 -11.90 5.13 3.07
N PHE A 118 -12.19 5.02 1.77
CA PHE A 118 -13.37 4.34 1.23
C PHE A 118 -12.87 3.40 0.12
N GLY A 119 -12.49 2.18 0.53
CA GLY A 119 -12.96 1.05 -0.27
C GLY A 119 -14.49 1.21 -0.44
N PRO A 120 -15.10 0.69 -1.52
CA PRO A 120 -16.57 0.63 -1.58
C PRO A 120 -17.04 0.18 -0.19
N PRO A 121 -18.07 0.80 0.41
CA PRO A 121 -18.60 0.32 1.68
C PRO A 121 -18.87 -1.15 1.44
N MET A 122 -17.96 -2.01 1.90
CA MET A 122 -18.17 -3.43 1.92
C MET A 122 -19.43 -3.48 2.75
N MET A 123 -20.54 -3.84 2.10
CA MET A 123 -21.87 -3.81 2.69
C MET A 123 -21.73 -4.20 4.16
N PRO A 124 -22.33 -3.45 5.11
CA PRO A 124 -22.35 -3.86 6.52
C PRO A 124 -22.90 -5.29 6.61
N GLY A 125 -22.02 -6.30 6.60
CA GLY A 125 -22.39 -7.70 6.32
C GLY A 125 -21.32 -8.56 5.62
N MET A 126 -20.35 -8.00 4.89
CA MET A 126 -19.22 -8.77 4.33
C MET A 126 -17.91 -8.38 5.02
N GLY A 127 -17.74 -8.88 6.25
CA GLY A 127 -16.48 -8.73 6.98
C GLY A 127 -15.31 -9.44 6.30
N PRO A 128 -14.05 -9.01 6.55
CA PRO A 128 -12.83 -9.69 6.13
C PRO A 128 -12.67 -11.00 6.93
N GLY A 129 -13.45 -12.00 6.57
CA GLY A 129 -13.51 -13.31 7.22
C GLY A 129 -13.52 -14.50 6.26
N MET A 130 -13.49 -14.28 4.94
CA MET A 130 -13.23 -15.37 3.98
C MET A 130 -11.72 -15.62 3.88
N GLY A 131 -11.16 -16.10 4.98
CA GLY A 131 -9.91 -16.84 4.94
C GLY A 131 -10.11 -18.14 4.14
N PRO A 132 -9.07 -18.65 3.46
CA PRO A 132 -9.10 -19.95 2.81
C PRO A 132 -9.13 -21.06 3.87
N GLY A 133 -10.32 -21.39 4.39
CA GLY A 133 -10.42 -22.35 5.49
C GLY A 133 -11.79 -22.49 6.15
N MET A 134 -12.86 -22.65 5.38
CA MET A 134 -14.11 -23.29 5.84
C MET A 134 -14.61 -24.10 4.63
N GLY A 135 -14.47 -25.41 4.59
CA GLY A 135 -15.03 -26.34 5.57
C GLY A 135 -16.37 -26.83 5.02
N PRO A 136 -16.54 -28.13 4.69
CA PRO A 136 -17.81 -28.66 4.21
C PRO A 136 -18.83 -28.66 5.36
N GLY A 137 -19.75 -27.70 5.35
CA GLY A 137 -20.86 -27.60 6.30
C GLY A 137 -22.04 -26.93 5.61
N MET A 138 -23.02 -27.69 5.12
CA MET A 138 -24.20 -28.10 5.90
C MET A 138 -25.17 -26.92 6.09
N GLY A 139 -25.96 -26.67 5.04
CA GLY A 139 -27.18 -25.86 5.09
C GLY A 139 -28.41 -26.78 4.94
N PRO A 140 -29.50 -26.53 5.69
CA PRO A 140 -30.66 -27.42 5.75
C PRO A 140 -31.59 -27.17 4.55
N GLY A 141 -31.55 -28.07 3.57
CA GLY A 141 -32.52 -28.16 2.48
C GLY A 141 -33.59 -29.23 2.76
N PRO A 142 -34.81 -29.08 2.21
CA PRO A 142 -35.98 -29.87 2.60
C PRO A 142 -35.84 -31.35 2.24
N MET A 143 -36.37 -32.19 3.15
CA MET A 143 -36.45 -33.64 3.06
C MET A 143 -36.97 -34.12 1.69
N GLY A 144 -36.08 -34.71 0.90
CA GLY A 144 -36.45 -35.59 -0.20
C GLY A 144 -36.76 -37.00 0.33
N PRO A 145 -37.78 -37.71 -0.21
CA PRO A 145 -38.16 -39.02 0.26
C PRO A 145 -37.19 -40.10 -0.26
N GLY A 146 -36.55 -40.80 0.68
CA GLY A 146 -35.99 -42.13 0.43
C GLY A 146 -34.47 -42.22 0.49
N MET A 147 -33.94 -42.57 1.66
CA MET A 147 -32.73 -43.40 1.73
C MET A 147 -32.77 -44.27 2.99
N PRO A 148 -32.97 -45.59 2.86
CA PRO A 148 -32.86 -46.52 3.98
C PRO A 148 -31.41 -46.93 4.19
N GLY A 149 -30.91 -46.68 5.40
CA GLY A 149 -29.79 -47.42 5.98
C GLY A 149 -28.40 -46.79 5.80
N MET A 150 -27.97 -46.04 6.82
CA MET A 150 -26.55 -46.04 7.20
C MET A 150 -26.44 -45.71 8.69
N GLY A 151 -25.83 -46.64 9.43
CA GLY A 151 -25.86 -46.73 10.88
C GLY A 151 -24.94 -45.75 11.62
N PRO A 152 -25.04 -45.73 12.97
CA PRO A 152 -24.32 -44.80 13.83
C PRO A 152 -22.88 -45.28 14.10
N GLY A 153 -21.90 -44.46 13.73
CA GLY A 153 -20.51 -44.60 14.17
C GLY A 153 -20.24 -43.78 15.44
N PRO A 154 -19.36 -44.24 16.35
CA PRO A 154 -19.16 -43.65 17.66
C PRO A 154 -18.33 -42.35 17.61
N MET A 155 -18.76 -41.36 18.39
CA MET A 155 -18.01 -40.14 18.69
C MET A 155 -16.71 -40.49 19.43
N GLY A 156 -15.59 -40.05 18.89
CA GLY A 156 -14.27 -40.15 19.53
C GLY A 156 -14.11 -39.13 20.67
N PRO A 157 -13.44 -39.50 21.78
CA PRO A 157 -13.27 -38.67 22.97
C PRO A 157 -12.04 -37.75 22.92
N GLY A 158 -12.21 -36.52 23.39
CA GLY A 158 -11.20 -35.77 24.16
C GLY A 158 -9.97 -35.24 23.42
N MET A 159 -9.91 -33.91 23.26
CA MET A 159 -8.62 -33.20 23.23
C MET A 159 -8.53 -32.27 24.46
N PRO A 160 -7.60 -32.55 25.40
CA PRO A 160 -7.33 -31.69 26.55
C PRO A 160 -6.42 -30.51 26.18
N GLY A 161 -6.58 -29.43 26.94
CA GLY A 161 -5.92 -28.16 26.72
C GLY A 161 -4.41 -28.11 26.99
N MET A 162 -3.76 -27.19 26.29
CA MET A 162 -2.46 -26.56 26.55
C MET A 162 -2.63 -25.14 25.97
N GLY A 163 -2.68 -24.04 26.71
CA GLY A 163 -1.79 -23.60 27.78
C GLY A 163 -0.89 -22.49 27.20
N PRO A 164 -1.05 -21.20 27.58
CA PRO A 164 -0.24 -20.11 27.03
C PRO A 164 1.06 -19.95 27.84
N GLY A 165 2.20 -20.26 27.22
CA GLY A 165 3.53 -20.02 27.78
C GLY A 165 4.25 -18.94 26.98
N GLY A 166 4.21 -17.70 27.45
CA GLY A 166 5.08 -16.62 26.99
C GLY A 166 6.44 -16.68 27.69
N PRO A 167 7.56 -16.44 27.00
CA PRO A 167 8.85 -16.24 27.66
C PRO A 167 9.00 -14.79 28.13
N ALA A 168 9.15 -14.64 29.46
CA ALA A 168 9.68 -13.45 30.09
C ALA A 168 11.19 -13.34 29.79
N GLY A 169 11.59 -12.26 29.12
CA GLY A 169 12.99 -11.87 28.97
C GLY A 169 13.41 -10.92 30.12
N PRO A 170 14.58 -11.10 30.73
CA PRO A 170 15.00 -10.35 31.90
C PRO A 170 15.53 -8.94 31.59
N ASN A 171 15.23 -8.04 32.51
CA ASN A 171 15.87 -6.74 32.69
C ASN A 171 17.40 -6.82 32.64
N GLY A 172 18.01 -5.90 31.90
CA GLY A 172 19.40 -5.47 32.10
C GLY A 172 19.44 -3.95 32.22
N PRO A 173 19.75 -3.37 33.40
CA PRO A 173 20.03 -1.95 33.55
C PRO A 173 21.53 -1.77 33.80
N ASP A 174 22.29 -1.43 32.76
CA ASP A 174 23.66 -0.95 32.94
C ASP A 174 23.90 0.24 32.01
N GLY A 175 23.85 1.42 32.60
CA GLY A 175 24.41 2.62 32.00
C GLY A 175 25.94 2.58 32.05
N ARG A 176 26.57 3.20 31.05
CA ARG A 176 27.82 4.00 31.12
C ARG A 176 28.41 4.11 29.72
N GLY A 177 28.44 5.32 29.18
CA GLY A 177 29.13 5.59 27.92
C GLY A 177 28.73 6.88 27.22
N ALA A 178 28.43 7.95 27.95
CA ALA A 178 28.43 9.28 27.37
C ALA A 178 29.90 9.65 27.08
N ALA A 179 30.32 9.48 25.84
CA ALA A 179 31.57 10.04 25.36
C ALA A 179 31.41 11.57 25.27
N PRO A 180 32.35 12.36 25.82
CA PRO A 180 32.34 13.80 25.62
C PRO A 180 32.59 14.10 24.13
N MET A 181 31.67 14.83 23.51
CA MET A 181 31.94 15.45 22.21
C MET A 181 33.01 16.53 22.41
N PRO A 182 34.04 16.62 21.56
CA PRO A 182 35.00 17.71 21.61
C PRO A 182 34.33 19.02 21.18
N ASP A 183 34.62 20.08 21.94
CA ASP A 183 34.33 21.46 21.63
C ASP A 183 34.77 21.84 20.20
N PHE A 184 33.80 22.08 19.31
CA PHE A 184 34.07 22.66 18.00
C PHE A 184 34.16 24.18 18.15
N GLN A 185 35.35 24.63 18.55
CA GLN A 185 35.71 26.03 18.67
C GLN A 185 36.22 26.57 17.32
N GLY A 186 35.44 27.47 16.73
CA GLY A 186 35.87 28.60 15.89
C GLY A 186 36.89 28.38 14.77
N GLY A 187 36.44 28.52 13.53
CA GLY A 187 37.32 28.70 12.37
C GLY A 187 36.58 29.28 11.17
N ALA A 188 36.43 30.61 11.15
CA ALA A 188 36.04 31.33 9.94
C ALA A 188 37.23 31.37 8.97
N GLY A 189 37.03 30.86 7.76
CA GLY A 189 37.98 30.96 6.65
C GLY A 189 37.39 30.40 5.37
N PRO A 190 37.15 31.22 4.33
CA PRO A 190 36.80 30.73 3.00
C PRO A 190 38.07 30.28 2.28
N GLU A 191 38.31 28.97 2.23
CA GLU A 191 39.37 28.42 1.37
C GLU A 191 38.82 28.11 -0.04
N PRO A 192 39.59 28.44 -1.10
CA PRO A 192 39.18 28.31 -2.49
C PRO A 192 39.22 26.86 -2.96
N PHE A 193 38.25 26.54 -3.83
CA PHE A 193 38.12 25.30 -4.57
C PHE A 193 39.45 24.89 -5.23
N GLY A 194 40.10 23.87 -4.67
CA GLY A 194 41.22 23.16 -5.27
C GLY A 194 40.76 21.80 -5.77
N ASP A 195 41.04 21.53 -7.04
CA ASP A 195 40.85 20.27 -7.75
C ASP A 195 41.43 19.07 -6.98
N THR A 196 40.57 18.28 -6.34
CA THR A 196 40.93 16.92 -5.91
C THR A 196 40.55 15.92 -7.01
N PRO A 197 41.50 15.10 -7.52
CA PRO A 197 41.18 14.04 -8.45
C PRO A 197 40.26 13.02 -7.79
N TYR A 198 39.22 12.63 -8.53
CA TYR A 198 38.24 11.62 -8.16
C TYR A 198 38.95 10.29 -7.85
N VAL A 199 39.01 9.91 -6.58
CA VAL A 199 39.54 8.61 -6.17
C VAL A 199 38.43 7.58 -6.35
N GLU A 200 38.63 6.72 -7.33
CA GLU A 200 37.79 5.57 -7.66
C GLU A 200 37.64 4.67 -6.42
N ALA A 201 36.46 4.70 -5.81
CA ALA A 201 36.14 3.86 -4.66
C ALA A 201 36.19 2.38 -5.08
N SER A 202 37.23 1.70 -4.62
CA SER A 202 37.43 0.27 -4.79
C SER A 202 36.21 -0.48 -4.27
N GLN A 203 35.59 -1.25 -5.16
CA GLN A 203 34.49 -2.16 -4.86
C GLN A 203 34.94 -3.14 -3.77
N GLY A 204 34.31 -3.04 -2.59
CA GLY A 204 34.46 -4.02 -1.54
C GLY A 204 33.97 -5.41 -1.99
N PRO A 205 34.42 -6.48 -1.31
CA PRO A 205 34.08 -7.85 -1.68
C PRO A 205 32.56 -8.05 -1.70
N GLN A 206 32.03 -8.49 -2.85
CA GLN A 206 30.64 -8.87 -3.00
C GLN A 206 30.25 -9.95 -1.97
N PRO A 207 29.09 -9.83 -1.30
CA PRO A 207 28.58 -10.90 -0.46
C PRO A 207 28.29 -12.14 -1.32
N PRO A 208 28.52 -13.36 -0.79
CA PRO A 208 28.19 -14.59 -1.52
C PRO A 208 26.69 -14.63 -1.82
N PRO A 209 26.29 -15.15 -3.00
CA PRO A 209 24.88 -15.27 -3.36
C PRO A 209 24.14 -16.18 -2.36
N PRO A 210 22.85 -15.90 -2.07
CA PRO A 210 22.05 -16.74 -1.20
C PRO A 210 21.90 -18.14 -1.81
N VAL A 211 22.26 -19.15 -1.02
CA VAL A 211 22.07 -20.56 -1.36
C VAL A 211 20.58 -20.83 -1.55
N GLN A 212 20.12 -20.94 -2.81
CA GLN A 212 18.77 -21.36 -3.13
C GLN A 212 18.59 -22.81 -2.67
N ARG A 213 17.91 -23.02 -1.55
CA ARG A 213 17.36 -24.34 -1.18
C ARG A 213 16.37 -24.74 -2.27
N GLN A 214 16.82 -25.61 -3.17
CA GLN A 214 15.96 -26.33 -4.11
C GLN A 214 14.89 -27.06 -3.31
N ARG A 215 13.69 -26.49 -3.27
CA ARG A 215 12.50 -27.16 -2.77
C ARG A 215 12.08 -28.11 -3.88
N ALA A 216 12.38 -29.39 -3.68
CA ALA A 216 11.96 -30.47 -4.55
C ALA A 216 10.46 -30.33 -4.89
N GLN A 217 10.17 -30.05 -6.16
CA GLN A 217 8.83 -30.14 -6.70
C GLN A 217 8.47 -31.63 -6.76
N GLN A 218 7.74 -32.11 -5.76
CA GLN A 218 7.02 -33.37 -5.85
C GLN A 218 5.81 -33.17 -6.77
N GLY A 219 5.73 -34.03 -7.78
CA GLY A 219 4.72 -34.02 -8.82
C GLY A 219 3.30 -34.18 -8.29
N GLY A 220 2.43 -33.27 -8.74
CA GLY A 220 0.98 -33.38 -8.63
C GLY A 220 0.40 -33.90 -9.94
N VAL A 221 -0.06 -35.14 -9.89
CA VAL A 221 -0.71 -35.89 -10.97
C VAL A 221 -2.02 -35.20 -11.38
N GLY A 222 -2.31 -35.21 -12.69
CA GLY A 222 -3.45 -34.56 -13.31
C GLY A 222 -4.81 -34.95 -12.71
N GLY A 223 -5.62 -33.93 -12.41
CA GLY A 223 -7.04 -34.05 -12.12
C GLY A 223 -7.90 -33.59 -13.30
N PRO A 224 -9.10 -34.17 -13.48
CA PRO A 224 -9.97 -33.91 -14.63
C PRO A 224 -10.50 -32.47 -14.65
N ARG A 225 -10.35 -31.84 -15.81
CA ARG A 225 -10.88 -30.53 -16.18
C ARG A 225 -12.41 -30.62 -16.27
N MET A 226 -13.12 -30.31 -15.19
CA MET A 226 -14.58 -30.15 -15.24
C MET A 226 -14.92 -28.87 -16.01
N GLN A 227 -15.41 -29.05 -17.24
CA GLN A 227 -16.08 -28.02 -18.01
C GLN A 227 -17.41 -27.69 -17.34
N PHE A 228 -17.53 -26.46 -16.82
CA PHE A 228 -18.81 -25.88 -16.40
C PHE A 228 -19.55 -25.34 -17.64
N PRO A 229 -20.70 -25.91 -18.03
CA PRO A 229 -21.57 -25.33 -19.04
C PRO A 229 -22.59 -24.39 -18.38
N GLY A 230 -22.69 -23.16 -18.89
CA GLY A 230 -23.97 -22.42 -18.81
C GLY A 230 -24.13 -21.29 -17.79
N MET A 231 -23.22 -20.31 -17.76
CA MET A 231 -23.57 -18.95 -17.28
C MET A 231 -23.42 -17.93 -18.41
N GLY A 232 -24.23 -18.11 -19.46
CA GLY A 232 -24.55 -17.03 -20.40
C GLY A 232 -25.84 -16.36 -19.93
N GLY A 233 -25.80 -15.06 -19.60
CA GLY A 233 -27.05 -14.33 -19.38
C GLY A 233 -27.04 -13.07 -18.51
N MET A 234 -25.93 -12.67 -17.88
CA MET A 234 -25.86 -11.39 -17.15
C MET A 234 -24.86 -10.43 -17.80
N MET A 235 -25.05 -10.18 -19.10
CA MET A 235 -24.47 -8.99 -19.72
C MET A 235 -25.36 -7.78 -19.41
N GLY A 236 -24.76 -6.71 -18.90
CA GLY A 236 -25.21 -5.36 -19.28
C GLY A 236 -25.69 -4.42 -18.18
N MET A 237 -25.48 -4.68 -16.89
CA MET A 237 -25.55 -3.59 -15.92
C MET A 237 -24.14 -3.04 -15.71
N PRO A 238 -23.80 -1.86 -16.28
CA PRO A 238 -22.54 -1.20 -15.95
C PRO A 238 -22.53 -0.98 -14.43
N PRO A 239 -21.41 -1.24 -13.74
CA PRO A 239 -21.30 -0.95 -12.32
C PRO A 239 -21.60 0.54 -12.15
N MET A 240 -22.78 0.85 -11.62
CA MET A 240 -23.17 2.22 -11.30
C MET A 240 -22.16 2.74 -10.30
N MET A 241 -21.31 3.65 -10.78
CA MET A 241 -20.20 4.24 -10.05
C MET A 241 -20.72 5.01 -8.83
N GLY A 242 -20.87 4.32 -7.72
CA GLY A 242 -20.98 4.90 -6.38
C GLY A 242 -19.62 5.39 -5.84
N LEU A 243 -18.69 5.72 -6.73
CA LEU A 243 -17.44 6.35 -6.36
C LEU A 243 -17.75 7.84 -6.23
N GLY A 244 -17.94 8.28 -4.98
CA GLY A 244 -17.97 9.71 -4.68
C GLY A 244 -16.77 10.40 -5.33
N PRO A 245 -16.89 11.69 -5.68
CA PRO A 245 -15.86 12.40 -6.42
C PRO A 245 -14.51 12.30 -5.69
N ARG A 246 -13.56 11.59 -6.29
CA ARG A 246 -12.19 11.46 -5.78
C ARG A 246 -11.38 12.63 -6.30
N LEU A 247 -10.84 13.45 -5.41
CA LEU A 247 -9.85 14.45 -5.79
C LEU A 247 -8.51 13.74 -6.00
N SER A 248 -7.81 14.10 -7.07
CA SER A 248 -6.41 13.70 -7.19
C SER A 248 -5.58 14.38 -6.09
N LEU A 249 -4.42 13.81 -5.76
CA LEU A 249 -3.49 14.42 -4.80
C LEU A 249 -3.09 15.84 -5.23
N ALA A 250 -2.87 16.05 -6.53
CA ALA A 250 -2.55 17.36 -7.08
C ALA A 250 -3.70 18.36 -6.90
N ASP A 251 -4.95 17.97 -7.22
CA ASP A 251 -6.12 18.84 -7.08
C ASP A 251 -6.38 19.21 -5.61
N LEU A 252 -6.17 18.27 -4.67
CA LEU A 252 -6.33 18.53 -3.25
C LEU A 252 -5.28 19.50 -2.72
N ILE A 253 -4.02 19.38 -3.17
CA ILE A 253 -2.96 20.34 -2.83
C ILE A 253 -3.34 21.73 -3.32
N GLU A 254 -3.73 21.86 -4.60
CA GLU A 254 -4.13 23.15 -5.17
C GLU A 254 -5.32 23.76 -4.41
N LEU A 255 -6.33 22.95 -4.10
CA LEU A 255 -7.50 23.39 -3.35
C LEU A 255 -7.14 23.90 -1.94
N LEU A 256 -6.22 23.22 -1.25
CA LEU A 256 -5.75 23.63 0.07
C LEU A 256 -4.87 24.89 0.01
N GLU A 257 -4.07 25.07 -1.04
CA GLU A 257 -3.30 26.31 -1.28
C GLU A 257 -4.22 27.51 -1.52
N GLN A 258 -5.27 27.33 -2.34
CA GLN A 258 -6.30 28.36 -2.56
C GLN A 258 -7.00 28.72 -1.25
N LYS A 259 -7.37 27.72 -0.45
CA LYS A 259 -7.98 27.93 0.87
C LYS A 259 -7.04 28.63 1.85
N GLN A 260 -5.78 28.24 1.90
CA GLN A 260 -4.77 28.89 2.74
C GLN A 260 -4.58 30.37 2.36
N SER A 261 -4.56 30.65 1.06
CA SER A 261 -4.44 32.02 0.52
C SER A 261 -5.67 32.87 0.86
N ALA A 262 -6.87 32.28 0.84
CA ALA A 262 -8.10 32.97 1.24
C ALA A 262 -8.13 33.29 2.75
N MET A 263 -7.54 32.45 3.60
CA MET A 263 -7.48 32.67 5.06
C MET A 263 -6.48 33.75 5.49
N LYS A 264 -5.57 34.17 4.60
CA LYS A 264 -4.57 35.22 4.88
C LYS A 264 -5.09 36.64 4.61
N LYS A 265 -6.29 36.78 4.04
CA LYS A 265 -6.95 38.06 3.78
C LYS A 265 -7.82 38.46 4.95
#